data_AF-A0A060YHY5-F1
#
_entry.id   AF-A0A060YHY5-F1
#
_cell.length_a   1.000
_cell.length_b   1.000
_cell.length_c   1.000
_cell.angle_alpha   90.00
_cell.angle_beta   90.00
_cell.angle_gamma   90.00
#
_symmetry.space_group_name_H-M   'P 1'
#
loop_
_entity.id
_entity.type
_entity.pdbx_description
1 polymer ?
#
loop_
_entity_poly.entity_id
_entity_poly.type
_entity_poly.pdbx_seq_one_letter_code
_entity_poly.pdbx_strand_id
1 'polypeptide(L)'
;MYLKYIVDSTSRGCSSRDCLFDLCADQETDSLRCDSYEVYALACQEAGVKLGNWRQQLGCVLSCVANSAYSECMTPCPASCADLAAPSECDFTACVEGCQCSPGFTMSGGLCVPYSECGCTYLDRYYPLKERFVTEDCALSCESTPSGAVCQPKGCSDTHVCTIFNFTRDCYKKSPCLSDPCLNNGTCSEITVDVFSCQCPEGFEGNLCEIEKTDTSGGLDKNTIIFIAVLVPLGIIIIALICVLCYKCCRKNKENKYYCDSTDSSTQYNMHLKDSNVKYDNFSNNEKNASNNVTPM
;
A
#
# COMPACT_ATOMS: atom_id res chain seq x y z
N MET A 1 -24.62 17.52 0.23
CA MET A 1 -25.67 16.96 -0.65
C MET A 1 -25.22 16.82 -2.11
N TYR A 2 -24.44 17.77 -2.66
CA TYR A 2 -23.90 17.69 -4.03
C TYR A 2 -22.85 16.57 -4.23
N LEU A 3 -21.89 16.41 -3.31
CA LEU A 3 -20.89 15.31 -3.39
C LEU A 3 -21.53 13.92 -3.27
N LYS A 4 -22.53 13.75 -2.40
CA LYS A 4 -23.28 12.49 -2.26
C LYS A 4 -24.03 12.13 -3.56
N TYR A 5 -24.57 13.14 -4.25
CA TYR A 5 -25.25 12.94 -5.54
C TYR A 5 -24.29 12.55 -6.67
N ILE A 6 -23.07 13.09 -6.66
CA ILE A 6 -22.05 12.75 -7.66
C ILE A 6 -21.56 11.31 -7.45
N VAL A 7 -21.30 10.92 -6.19
CA VAL A 7 -20.85 9.55 -5.84
C VAL A 7 -21.94 8.48 -6.07
N ASP A 8 -23.22 8.78 -5.80
CA ASP A 8 -24.32 7.82 -6.08
C ASP A 8 -24.61 7.67 -7.59
N SER A 9 -24.40 8.73 -8.38
CA SER A 9 -24.68 8.73 -9.83
C SER A 9 -23.67 7.92 -10.66
N THR A 10 -22.46 7.70 -10.15
CA THR A 10 -21.39 6.94 -10.83
C THR A 10 -21.43 5.43 -10.57
N SER A 11 -22.33 4.95 -9.72
CA SER A 11 -22.54 3.51 -9.46
C SER A 11 -23.16 2.73 -10.63
N ARG A 12 -23.57 3.40 -11.73
CA ARG A 12 -24.19 2.74 -12.90
C ARG A 12 -23.60 3.09 -14.27
N GLY A 13 -22.38 3.60 -14.31
CA GLY A 13 -21.64 3.73 -15.57
C GLY A 13 -20.66 4.89 -15.50
N CYS A 14 -19.42 4.61 -15.16
CA CYS A 14 -18.39 5.64 -15.06
C CYS A 14 -17.33 5.44 -16.13
N SER A 15 -17.40 6.27 -17.17
CA SER A 15 -16.44 6.38 -18.26
C SER A 15 -15.84 7.78 -18.27
N SER A 16 -14.66 7.96 -17.69
CA SER A 16 -13.50 8.61 -18.34
C SER A 16 -12.30 8.60 -17.39
N ARG A 17 -11.31 7.82 -17.80
CA ARG A 17 -9.93 7.60 -17.33
C ARG A 17 -9.28 8.78 -16.59
N ASP A 18 -8.94 8.55 -15.33
CA ASP A 18 -7.61 8.73 -14.69
C ASP A 18 -7.74 8.77 -13.15
N CYS A 19 -8.93 9.06 -12.62
CA CYS A 19 -9.23 9.04 -11.18
C CYS A 19 -9.69 7.66 -10.66
N LEU A 20 -9.78 6.65 -11.54
CA LEU A 20 -10.42 5.34 -11.25
C LEU A 20 -9.45 4.26 -10.77
N PHE A 21 -8.13 4.46 -10.84
CA PHE A 21 -7.20 3.40 -10.46
C PHE A 21 -7.18 3.16 -8.94
N ASP A 22 -7.30 4.21 -8.13
CA ASP A 22 -7.12 4.10 -6.67
C ASP A 22 -8.39 3.67 -5.92
N LEU A 23 -9.58 3.90 -6.49
CA LEU A 23 -10.86 3.48 -5.89
C LEU A 23 -11.23 2.02 -6.19
N CYS A 24 -10.55 1.38 -7.15
CA CYS A 24 -10.78 -0.01 -7.55
C CYS A 24 -9.72 -0.99 -7.03
N ALA A 25 -8.67 -0.51 -6.37
CA ALA A 25 -7.67 -1.32 -5.68
C ALA A 25 -8.12 -1.61 -4.23
N ASP A 26 -8.92 -2.65 -4.09
CA ASP A 26 -9.38 -3.30 -2.86
C ASP A 26 -10.11 -2.45 -1.80
N GLN A 27 -11.27 -2.98 -1.39
CA GLN A 27 -11.95 -2.55 -0.18
C GLN A 27 -11.03 -2.87 1.02
N GLU A 28 -10.54 -1.84 1.73
CA GLU A 28 -10.42 -1.80 3.20
C GLU A 28 -9.36 -0.80 3.70
N THR A 29 -9.44 0.46 3.29
CA THR A 29 -9.05 1.53 4.24
C THR A 29 -9.80 2.80 3.94
N ASP A 30 -10.56 3.30 4.93
CA ASP A 30 -11.22 4.60 4.84
C ASP A 30 -10.23 5.71 4.48
N SER A 31 -8.93 5.55 4.79
CA SER A 31 -7.84 6.46 4.42
C SER A 31 -7.71 6.66 2.90
N LEU A 32 -7.51 5.59 2.12
CA LEU A 32 -7.29 5.68 0.66
C LEU A 32 -8.50 6.31 -0.07
N ARG A 33 -9.70 6.02 0.41
CA ARG A 33 -10.94 6.64 -0.09
C ARG A 33 -10.94 8.15 0.16
N CYS A 34 -10.53 8.57 1.36
CA CYS A 34 -10.49 9.98 1.73
C CYS A 34 -9.39 10.74 0.99
N ASP A 35 -8.25 10.10 0.71
CA ASP A 35 -7.18 10.65 -0.12
C ASP A 35 -7.69 10.90 -1.56
N SER A 36 -8.44 9.95 -2.11
CA SER A 36 -9.07 10.11 -3.43
C SER A 36 -10.09 11.26 -3.46
N TYR A 37 -10.91 11.40 -2.41
CA TYR A 37 -11.87 12.49 -2.29
C TYR A 37 -11.20 13.86 -2.12
N GLU A 38 -10.04 13.91 -1.48
CA GLU A 38 -9.26 15.13 -1.31
C GLU A 38 -8.77 15.69 -2.65
N VAL A 39 -8.22 14.83 -3.52
CA VAL A 39 -7.80 15.23 -4.88
C VAL A 39 -8.99 15.78 -5.68
N TYR A 40 -10.14 15.11 -5.60
CA TYR A 40 -11.36 15.57 -6.27
C TYR A 40 -11.90 16.88 -5.68
N ALA A 41 -11.85 17.03 -4.36
CA ALA A 41 -12.28 18.23 -3.65
C ALA A 41 -11.43 19.44 -4.06
N LEU A 42 -10.11 19.27 -4.12
CA LEU A 42 -9.19 20.30 -4.59
C LEU A 42 -9.51 20.73 -6.03
N ALA A 43 -9.67 19.79 -6.96
CA ALA A 43 -10.01 20.10 -8.35
C ALA A 43 -11.33 20.86 -8.50
N CYS A 44 -12.34 20.55 -7.68
CA CYS A 44 -13.59 21.32 -7.63
C CYS A 44 -13.39 22.74 -7.08
N GLN A 45 -12.59 22.90 -6.03
CA GLN A 45 -12.28 24.22 -5.46
C GLN A 45 -11.51 25.10 -6.47
N GLU A 46 -10.56 24.52 -7.21
CA GLU A 46 -9.85 25.20 -8.30
C GLU A 46 -10.78 25.62 -9.45
N ALA A 47 -11.83 24.84 -9.71
CA ALA A 47 -12.91 25.21 -10.63
C ALA A 47 -13.89 26.25 -10.04
N GLY A 48 -13.62 26.78 -8.86
CA GLY A 48 -14.43 27.80 -8.18
C GLY A 48 -15.66 27.26 -7.44
N VAL A 49 -15.76 25.94 -7.26
CA VAL A 49 -16.90 25.30 -6.58
C VAL A 49 -16.70 25.32 -5.06
N LYS A 50 -17.68 25.84 -4.31
CA LYS A 50 -17.68 25.80 -2.85
C LYS A 50 -18.25 24.48 -2.34
N LEU A 51 -17.42 23.61 -1.76
CA LEU A 51 -17.80 22.26 -1.35
C LEU A 51 -18.46 22.16 0.04
N GLY A 52 -18.28 23.15 0.90
CA GLY A 52 -18.75 23.11 2.30
C GLY A 52 -18.09 21.99 3.11
N ASN A 53 -18.75 21.50 4.17
CA ASN A 53 -18.25 20.45 5.09
C ASN A 53 -18.24 19.04 4.48
N TRP A 54 -17.51 18.83 3.38
CA TRP A 54 -17.46 17.57 2.65
C TRP A 54 -16.82 16.43 3.48
N ARG A 55 -15.78 16.73 4.26
CA ARG A 55 -15.11 15.76 5.13
C ARG A 55 -16.05 15.12 6.14
N GLN A 56 -16.88 15.92 6.81
CA GLN A 56 -17.86 15.43 7.78
C GLN A 56 -18.96 14.59 7.11
N GLN A 57 -19.40 14.99 5.92
CA GLN A 57 -20.46 14.29 5.18
C GLN A 57 -20.03 12.93 4.64
N LEU A 58 -18.75 12.79 4.29
CA LEU A 58 -18.17 11.57 3.71
C LEU A 58 -17.40 10.71 4.74
N GLY A 59 -17.37 11.12 6.01
CA GLY A 59 -16.64 10.41 7.06
C GLY A 59 -15.12 10.50 6.93
N CYS A 60 -14.60 11.54 6.29
CA CYS A 60 -13.19 11.79 6.01
C CYS A 60 -12.60 12.88 6.91
N VAL A 61 -12.86 12.80 8.22
CA VAL A 61 -12.38 13.82 9.18
C VAL A 61 -10.86 13.78 9.26
N LEU A 62 -10.22 14.91 8.98
CA LEU A 62 -8.78 15.05 9.09
C LEU A 62 -8.38 15.02 10.57
N SER A 63 -7.54 14.06 10.95
CA SER A 63 -7.03 13.93 12.31
C SER A 63 -5.69 14.64 12.42
N CYS A 64 -5.66 15.75 13.16
CA CYS A 64 -4.47 16.56 13.33
C CYS A 64 -3.64 16.14 14.55
N VAL A 65 -2.33 16.39 14.50
CA VAL A 65 -1.40 16.09 15.60
C VAL A 65 -1.71 16.93 16.85
N ALA A 66 -1.17 16.54 18.00
CA ALA A 66 -1.33 17.32 19.23
C ALA A 66 -0.91 18.78 19.02
N ASN A 67 -1.62 19.70 19.68
CA ASN A 67 -1.42 21.16 19.58
C ASN A 67 -1.62 21.74 18.17
N SER A 68 -2.40 21.06 17.34
CA SER A 68 -2.87 21.58 16.06
C SER A 68 -4.38 21.38 15.92
N ALA A 69 -4.99 22.17 15.04
CA ALA A 69 -6.40 22.10 14.74
C ALA A 69 -6.60 22.09 13.22
N TYR A 70 -7.63 21.38 12.78
CA TYR A 70 -8.08 21.45 11.39
C TYR A 70 -8.50 22.89 11.06
N SER A 71 -8.07 23.36 9.90
CA SER A 71 -8.41 24.67 9.33
C SER A 71 -8.80 24.49 7.87
N GLU A 72 -9.95 25.03 7.49
CA GLU A 72 -10.40 25.08 6.08
C GLU A 72 -9.55 26.03 5.23
N CYS A 73 -8.83 26.95 5.86
CA CYS A 73 -8.11 28.03 5.21
C CYS A 73 -6.94 28.48 6.10
N MET A 74 -5.82 27.78 5.97
CA MET A 74 -4.54 28.16 6.58
C MET A 74 -3.54 28.64 5.52
N THR A 75 -2.49 29.33 5.96
CA THR A 75 -1.40 29.72 5.07
C THR A 75 -0.72 28.48 4.45
N PRO A 76 -0.38 28.51 3.15
CA PRO A 76 0.45 27.46 2.53
C PRO A 76 1.89 27.49 3.05
N CYS A 77 2.33 28.59 3.67
CA CYS A 77 3.63 28.73 4.31
C CYS A 77 3.47 28.86 5.84
N PRO A 78 3.16 27.77 6.57
CA PRO A 78 3.08 27.83 8.03
C PRO A 78 4.46 28.10 8.63
N ALA A 79 4.49 28.80 9.78
CA ALA A 79 5.72 28.98 10.54
C ALA A 79 6.25 27.62 11.01
N SER A 80 7.58 27.51 11.01
CA SER A 80 8.29 26.38 11.58
C SER A 80 9.38 26.88 12.53
N CYS A 81 9.92 26.02 13.40
CA CYS A 81 11.06 26.41 14.22
C CYS A 81 12.30 26.78 13.37
N ALA A 82 12.42 26.23 12.16
CA ALA A 82 13.51 26.55 11.24
C ALA A 82 13.31 27.91 10.55
N ASP A 83 12.06 28.32 10.33
CA ASP A 83 11.69 29.58 9.70
C ASP A 83 10.37 30.11 10.28
N LEU A 84 10.51 31.04 11.22
CA LEU A 84 9.38 31.73 11.85
C LEU A 84 8.82 32.87 10.98
N ALA A 85 9.56 33.31 9.97
CA ALA A 85 9.19 34.40 9.07
C ALA A 85 8.45 33.91 7.81
N ALA A 86 8.45 32.61 7.55
CA ALA A 86 7.77 31.98 6.42
C ALA A 86 6.33 32.51 6.15
N PRO A 87 5.46 32.73 7.15
CA PRO A 87 4.12 33.27 6.87
C PRO A 87 4.11 34.68 6.29
N SER A 88 5.08 35.53 6.65
CA SER A 88 5.20 36.91 6.16
C SER A 88 5.92 37.04 4.82
N GLU A 89 6.75 36.06 4.47
CA GLU A 89 7.51 36.02 3.20
C GLU A 89 6.85 35.12 2.15
N CYS A 90 5.61 34.68 2.41
CA CYS A 90 4.89 33.78 1.51
C CYS A 90 4.32 34.53 0.30
N ASP A 91 4.81 34.18 -0.89
CA ASP A 91 4.30 34.73 -2.16
C ASP A 91 2.88 34.26 -2.52
N PHE A 92 2.38 33.23 -1.83
CA PHE A 92 1.06 32.65 -2.08
C PHE A 92 0.01 33.24 -1.14
N THR A 93 -1.00 33.90 -1.71
CA THR A 93 -2.12 34.48 -0.95
C THR A 93 -3.32 33.55 -0.82
N ALA A 94 -3.39 32.50 -1.65
CA ALA A 94 -4.46 31.51 -1.57
C ALA A 94 -4.21 30.59 -0.38
N CYS A 95 -5.18 30.49 0.52
CA CYS A 95 -5.10 29.57 1.65
C CYS A 95 -5.37 28.13 1.20
N VAL A 96 -4.82 27.20 1.97
CA VAL A 96 -4.99 25.75 1.79
C VAL A 96 -5.68 25.16 3.00
N GLU A 97 -6.43 24.10 2.77
CA GLU A 97 -7.04 23.30 3.83
C GLU A 97 -5.97 22.41 4.48
N GLY A 98 -5.96 22.29 5.81
CA GLY A 98 -4.96 21.47 6.50
C GLY A 98 -4.98 21.56 8.01
N CYS A 99 -3.95 21.01 8.65
CA CYS A 99 -3.74 21.10 10.09
C CYS A 99 -2.85 22.29 10.44
N GLN A 100 -3.42 23.27 11.13
CA GLN A 100 -2.71 24.47 11.57
C GLN A 100 -2.30 24.34 13.04
N CYS A 101 -1.04 24.63 13.36
CA CYS A 101 -0.60 24.70 14.76
C CYS A 101 -1.42 25.74 15.54
N SER A 102 -1.81 25.39 16.76
CA SER A 102 -2.54 26.29 17.65
C SER A 102 -1.68 27.50 18.05
N PRO A 103 -2.28 28.64 18.44
CA PRO A 103 -1.52 29.80 18.92
C PRO A 103 -0.57 29.44 20.06
N GLY A 104 0.69 29.89 19.97
CA GLY A 104 1.75 29.52 20.92
C GLY A 104 2.61 28.33 20.50
N PHE A 105 2.24 27.65 19.40
CA PHE A 105 2.95 26.50 18.85
C PHE A 105 3.40 26.76 17.41
N THR A 106 4.47 26.07 17.00
CA THR A 106 5.03 26.13 15.65
C THR A 106 5.49 24.74 15.19
N MET A 107 5.64 24.55 13.89
CA MET A 107 5.96 23.25 13.32
C MET A 107 7.44 22.89 13.53
N SER A 108 7.71 21.68 14.02
CA SER A 108 9.06 21.10 14.08
C SER A 108 8.99 19.59 13.91
N GLY A 109 9.57 19.06 12.82
CA GLY A 109 9.62 17.61 12.58
C GLY A 109 8.25 16.92 12.46
N GLY A 110 7.24 17.62 11.94
CA GLY A 110 5.87 17.10 11.79
C GLY A 110 5.00 17.21 13.05
N LEU A 111 5.50 17.84 14.11
CA LEU A 111 4.76 18.09 15.35
C LEU A 111 4.64 19.59 15.62
N CYS A 112 3.57 19.99 16.29
CA CYS A 112 3.41 21.36 16.79
C CYS A 112 3.97 21.45 18.21
N VAL A 113 5.14 22.10 18.33
CA VAL A 113 5.86 22.28 19.59
C VAL A 113 5.72 23.73 20.08
N PRO A 114 5.78 24.00 21.40
CA PRO A 114 5.84 25.36 21.92
C PRO A 114 7.04 26.12 21.35
N TYR A 115 6.94 27.45 21.20
CA TYR A 115 8.08 28.28 20.75
C TYR A 115 9.33 28.11 21.61
N SER A 116 9.17 27.85 22.91
CA SER A 116 10.28 27.61 23.85
C SER A 116 11.00 26.28 23.61
N GLU A 117 10.42 25.37 22.83
CA GLU A 117 11.01 24.09 22.45
C GLU A 117 11.68 24.11 21.08
N CYS A 118 11.69 25.27 20.40
CA CYS A 118 12.52 25.45 19.22
C CYS A 118 14.00 25.42 19.60
N GLY A 119 14.80 24.86 18.69
CA GLY A 119 16.25 24.88 18.81
C GLY A 119 16.85 26.17 18.30
N CYS A 120 18.00 26.08 17.62
CA CYS A 120 18.74 27.23 17.13
C CYS A 120 19.16 27.07 15.67
N THR A 121 19.41 28.20 15.01
CA THR A 121 20.02 28.23 13.68
C THR A 121 21.51 28.56 13.82
N TYR A 122 22.37 27.79 13.14
CA TYR A 122 23.81 28.03 13.08
C TYR A 122 24.28 27.91 11.62
N LEU A 123 24.88 28.98 11.08
CA LEU A 123 25.29 29.10 9.66
C LEU A 123 24.18 28.63 8.69
N ASP A 124 22.99 29.22 8.84
CA ASP A 124 21.80 28.95 8.01
C ASP A 124 21.26 27.51 8.06
N ARG A 125 21.71 26.71 9.04
CA ARG A 125 21.15 25.39 9.32
C ARG A 125 20.45 25.38 10.67
N TYR A 126 19.19 24.93 10.68
CA TYR A 126 18.43 24.73 11.90
C TYR A 126 18.83 23.42 12.59
N TYR A 127 18.99 23.48 13.91
CA TYR A 127 19.29 22.37 14.79
C TYR A 127 18.22 22.30 15.90
N PRO A 128 17.42 21.22 15.96
CA PRO A 128 16.49 20.92 17.06
C PRO A 128 17.08 21.15 18.45
N LEU A 129 16.23 21.50 19.41
CA LEU A 129 16.64 21.78 20.78
C LEU A 129 17.35 20.58 21.41
N LYS A 130 18.49 20.81 22.08
CA LYS A 130 19.41 19.80 22.68
C LYS A 130 20.16 18.93 21.65
N GLU A 131 20.01 19.18 20.36
CA GLU A 131 20.82 18.49 19.36
C GLU A 131 22.29 18.87 19.50
N ARG A 132 23.17 17.87 19.44
CA ARG A 132 24.62 18.06 19.44
C ARG A 132 25.15 17.86 18.04
N PHE A 133 26.01 18.79 17.60
CA PHE A 133 26.62 18.73 16.28
C PHE A 133 28.08 19.18 16.33
N VAL A 134 28.82 18.84 15.27
CA VAL A 134 30.22 19.21 15.09
C VAL A 134 30.35 20.04 13.82
N THR A 135 31.14 21.10 13.85
CA THR A 135 31.38 21.98 12.69
C THR A 135 32.06 21.24 11.55
N GLU A 136 32.01 21.80 10.34
CA GLU A 136 32.52 21.15 9.13
C GLU A 136 34.01 20.80 9.20
N ASP A 137 34.77 21.62 9.92
CA ASP A 137 36.20 21.48 10.17
C ASP A 137 36.52 20.71 11.47
N CYS A 138 35.51 20.22 12.18
CA CYS A 138 35.60 19.63 13.51
C CYS A 138 36.31 20.50 14.57
N ALA A 139 36.43 21.81 14.33
CA ALA A 139 37.05 22.72 15.29
C ALA A 139 36.18 22.88 16.54
N LEU A 140 34.85 22.85 16.38
CA LEU A 140 33.90 23.06 17.46
C LEU A 140 32.90 21.90 17.57
N SER A 141 32.56 21.56 18.81
CA SER A 141 31.38 20.78 19.16
C SER A 141 30.34 21.70 19.77
N CYS A 142 29.13 21.68 19.24
CA CYS A 142 28.06 22.59 19.61
C CYS A 142 26.83 21.83 20.11
N GLU A 143 26.07 22.47 20.99
CA GLU A 143 24.76 22.02 21.43
C GLU A 143 23.73 23.12 21.20
N SER A 144 22.59 22.74 20.64
CA SER A 144 21.47 23.64 20.38
C SER A 144 20.74 23.98 21.68
N THR A 145 20.63 25.28 21.98
CA THR A 145 19.88 25.79 23.13
C THR A 145 18.85 26.82 22.67
N PRO A 146 17.85 27.18 23.51
CA PRO A 146 16.86 28.21 23.14
C PRO A 146 17.49 29.59 22.90
N SER A 147 18.70 29.81 23.42
CA SER A 147 19.46 31.07 23.27
C SER A 147 20.40 31.07 22.07
N GLY A 148 20.50 29.96 21.33
CA GLY A 148 21.47 29.77 20.24
C GLY A 148 22.36 28.53 20.41
N ALA A 149 23.28 28.34 19.47
CA ALA A 149 24.27 27.26 19.54
C ALA A 149 25.35 27.60 20.58
N VAL A 150 25.58 26.71 21.54
CA VAL A 150 26.66 26.81 22.52
C VAL A 150 27.78 25.87 22.12
N CYS A 151 28.93 26.41 21.75
CA CYS A 151 30.04 25.66 21.16
C CYS A 151 31.28 25.62 22.07
N GLN A 152 31.99 24.50 22.01
CA GLN A 152 33.25 24.25 22.72
C GLN A 152 34.33 23.77 21.73
N PRO A 153 35.61 24.14 21.93
CA PRO A 153 36.70 23.59 21.14
C PRO A 153 36.77 22.06 21.22
N LYS A 154 36.93 21.39 20.08
CA LYS A 154 37.04 19.94 19.99
C LYS A 154 38.37 19.53 19.37
N GLY A 155 38.51 19.68 18.04
CA GLY A 155 39.68 19.20 17.30
C GLY A 155 39.77 17.67 17.24
N CYS A 156 40.27 17.14 16.12
CA CYS A 156 40.56 15.72 15.98
C CYS A 156 42.04 15.43 16.28
N SER A 157 42.34 14.25 16.81
CA SER A 157 43.73 13.78 16.94
C SER A 157 44.30 13.30 15.60
N ASP A 158 45.61 13.14 15.51
CA ASP A 158 46.31 12.76 14.26
C ASP A 158 45.91 11.37 13.72
N THR A 159 45.36 10.51 14.56
CA THR A 159 44.86 9.17 14.18
C THR A 159 43.39 9.17 13.74
N HIS A 160 42.72 10.33 13.83
CA HIS A 160 41.33 10.52 13.45
C HIS A 160 41.23 11.41 12.22
N VAL A 161 40.10 11.33 11.55
CA VAL A 161 39.73 12.21 10.44
C VAL A 161 38.36 12.80 10.72
N CYS A 162 38.22 14.08 10.44
CA CYS A 162 36.93 14.75 10.44
C CYS A 162 36.17 14.32 9.20
N THR A 163 35.12 13.52 9.37
CA THR A 163 34.29 13.04 8.26
C THR A 163 32.87 12.80 8.75
N ILE A 164 31.97 12.50 7.82
CA ILE A 164 30.64 11.99 8.12
C ILE A 164 30.72 10.47 8.06
N PHE A 165 30.27 9.80 9.12
CA PHE A 165 30.14 8.35 9.17
C PHE A 165 28.83 8.01 9.90
N ASN A 166 28.01 7.11 9.36
CA ASN A 166 26.65 6.86 9.85
C ASN A 166 25.83 8.16 10.04
N PHE A 167 25.81 9.01 9.01
CA PHE A 167 25.07 10.28 8.96
C PHE A 167 25.47 11.33 10.01
N THR A 168 26.50 11.07 10.82
CA THR A 168 26.96 11.99 11.86
C THR A 168 28.36 12.50 11.52
N ARG A 169 28.57 13.81 11.65
CA ARG A 169 29.91 14.40 11.54
C ARG A 169 30.59 14.34 12.89
N ASP A 170 31.75 13.70 12.94
CA ASP A 170 32.60 13.64 14.12
C ASP A 170 34.05 13.27 13.71
N CYS A 171 34.93 13.20 14.70
CA CYS A 171 36.26 12.64 14.57
C CYS A 171 36.18 11.12 14.64
N TYR A 172 36.37 10.45 13.50
CA TYR A 172 36.42 9.00 13.44
C TYR A 172 37.85 8.51 13.24
N LYS A 173 38.21 7.39 13.87
CA LYS A 173 39.53 6.79 13.71
C LYS A 173 39.73 6.44 12.23
N LYS A 174 40.87 6.82 11.65
CA LYS A 174 41.24 6.48 10.28
C LYS A 174 41.09 4.96 10.07
N SER A 175 40.27 4.59 9.09
CA SER A 175 39.96 3.20 8.74
C SER A 175 39.52 3.14 7.27
N PRO A 176 39.86 2.07 6.52
CA PRO A 176 39.38 1.87 5.16
C PRO A 176 37.85 1.75 5.09
N CYS A 177 37.19 1.38 6.19
CA CYS A 177 35.73 1.27 6.27
C CYS A 177 34.99 2.62 6.36
N LEU A 178 35.68 3.75 6.61
CA LEU A 178 35.01 5.05 6.77
C LEU A 178 34.32 5.57 5.51
N SER A 179 34.70 5.04 4.35
CA SER A 179 34.07 5.38 3.06
C SER A 179 32.80 4.59 2.77
N ASP A 180 32.33 3.78 3.73
CA ASP A 180 31.24 2.81 3.57
C ASP A 180 31.35 2.01 2.25
N PRO A 181 32.49 1.31 2.01
CA PRO A 181 32.79 0.73 0.71
C PRO A 181 31.94 -0.49 0.34
N CYS A 182 31.29 -1.14 1.31
CA CYS A 182 30.46 -2.31 1.09
C CYS A 182 29.05 -1.88 0.63
N LEU A 183 28.65 -2.34 -0.56
CA LEU A 183 27.35 -2.06 -1.16
C LEU A 183 26.25 -2.95 -0.59
N ASN A 184 25.00 -2.66 -0.96
CA ASN A 184 23.83 -3.47 -0.65
C ASN A 184 23.70 -3.82 0.84
N ASN A 185 24.04 -2.86 1.71
CA ASN A 185 23.98 -3.00 3.16
C ASN A 185 24.92 -4.09 3.72
N GLY A 186 26.06 -4.32 3.06
CA GLY A 186 27.14 -5.20 3.53
C GLY A 186 27.92 -4.62 4.71
N THR A 187 28.44 -5.50 5.56
CA THR A 187 29.18 -5.11 6.76
C THR A 187 30.68 -5.03 6.48
N CYS A 188 31.28 -3.84 6.65
CA CYS A 188 32.72 -3.65 6.50
C CYS A 188 33.48 -4.04 7.77
N SER A 189 34.55 -4.82 7.62
CA SER A 189 35.49 -5.15 8.70
C SER A 189 36.91 -4.76 8.31
N GLU A 190 37.56 -3.96 9.16
CA GLU A 190 38.98 -3.62 9.02
C GLU A 190 39.85 -4.83 9.39
N ILE A 191 40.71 -5.27 8.48
CA ILE A 191 41.67 -6.35 8.70
C ILE A 191 43.03 -5.75 9.10
N THR A 192 43.49 -4.75 8.35
CA THR A 192 44.71 -3.97 8.65
C THR A 192 44.48 -2.50 8.32
N VAL A 193 45.46 -1.64 8.59
CA VAL A 193 45.36 -0.17 8.41
C VAL A 193 44.85 0.25 7.04
N ASP A 194 45.14 -0.51 5.97
CA ASP A 194 44.73 -0.20 4.59
C ASP A 194 43.92 -1.34 3.93
N VAL A 195 43.53 -2.37 4.67
CA VAL A 195 42.83 -3.55 4.13
C VAL A 195 41.53 -3.78 4.88
N PHE A 196 40.44 -3.90 4.14
CA PHE A 196 39.11 -4.24 4.64
C PHE A 196 38.56 -5.48 3.94
N SER A 197 37.50 -6.04 4.50
CA SER A 197 36.68 -7.09 3.88
C SER A 197 35.21 -6.80 4.12
N CYS A 198 34.38 -7.12 3.14
CA CYS A 198 32.93 -6.99 3.21
C CYS A 198 32.28 -8.34 3.51
N GLN A 199 31.40 -8.36 4.51
CA GLN A 199 30.48 -9.47 4.73
C GLN A 199 29.15 -9.15 4.03
N CYS A 200 28.86 -9.89 2.97
CA CYS A 200 27.67 -9.66 2.15
C CYS A 200 26.41 -10.26 2.75
N PRO A 201 25.26 -9.55 2.68
CA PRO A 201 23.98 -10.09 3.07
C PRO A 201 23.52 -11.18 2.10
N GLU A 202 22.44 -11.87 2.48
CA GLU A 202 21.82 -12.88 1.63
C GLU A 202 21.39 -12.26 0.29
N GLY A 203 21.55 -13.01 -0.80
CA GLY A 203 21.28 -12.51 -2.16
C GLY A 203 22.41 -11.69 -2.78
N PHE A 204 23.52 -11.40 -2.09
CA PHE A 204 24.65 -10.66 -2.66
C PHE A 204 26.00 -11.38 -2.50
N GLU A 205 26.92 -11.11 -3.43
CA GLU A 205 28.32 -11.56 -3.45
C GLU A 205 29.25 -10.51 -4.10
N GLY A 206 30.54 -10.82 -4.18
CA GLY A 206 31.59 -9.90 -4.63
C GLY A 206 32.44 -9.38 -3.48
N ASN A 207 33.51 -8.65 -3.81
CA ASN A 207 34.41 -8.09 -2.79
C ASN A 207 33.79 -6.90 -2.06
N LEU A 208 32.85 -6.20 -2.72
CA LEU A 208 32.10 -5.06 -2.20
C LEU A 208 30.61 -5.36 -2.11
N CYS A 209 30.19 -6.62 -2.23
CA CYS A 209 28.77 -7.03 -2.27
C CYS A 209 28.00 -6.40 -3.45
N GLU A 210 28.69 -6.14 -4.55
CA GLU A 210 28.18 -5.47 -5.73
C GLU A 210 27.38 -6.38 -6.69
N ILE A 211 27.44 -7.69 -6.48
CA ILE A 211 26.85 -8.70 -7.35
C ILE A 211 25.62 -9.28 -6.67
N GLU A 212 24.48 -9.29 -7.36
CA GLU A 212 23.31 -10.06 -6.95
C GLU A 212 23.53 -11.54 -7.27
N LYS A 213 23.35 -12.41 -6.28
CA LYS A 213 23.33 -13.87 -6.46
C LYS A 213 22.13 -14.23 -7.33
N THR A 214 22.37 -14.50 -8.61
CA THR A 214 21.35 -15.11 -9.45
C THR A 214 21.18 -16.55 -9.00
N ASP A 215 20.12 -16.80 -8.23
CA ASP A 215 19.72 -18.14 -7.84
C ASP A 215 19.49 -18.99 -9.10
N THR A 216 20.48 -19.78 -9.49
CA THR A 216 20.26 -20.93 -10.38
C THR A 216 19.57 -22.08 -9.63
N SER A 217 19.03 -21.80 -8.44
CA SER A 217 18.14 -22.66 -7.64
C SER A 217 16.66 -22.54 -8.06
N GLY A 218 16.37 -21.84 -9.17
CA GLY A 218 15.17 -22.07 -9.97
C GLY A 218 15.22 -23.36 -10.81
N GLY A 219 16.24 -24.21 -10.63
CA GLY A 219 16.19 -25.59 -11.05
C GLY A 219 15.32 -26.38 -10.09
N LEU A 220 14.10 -26.71 -10.54
CA LEU A 220 13.18 -27.67 -9.93
C LEU A 220 13.99 -28.74 -9.19
N ASP A 221 13.78 -28.90 -7.89
CA ASP A 221 14.61 -29.80 -7.08
C ASP A 221 14.69 -31.17 -7.77
N LYS A 222 15.89 -31.78 -7.76
CA LYS A 222 16.11 -33.07 -8.45
C LYS A 222 15.06 -34.11 -8.08
N ASN A 223 14.50 -34.01 -6.87
CA ASN A 223 13.41 -34.87 -6.41
C ASN A 223 12.09 -34.53 -7.13
N THR A 224 11.68 -33.26 -7.24
CA THR A 224 10.51 -32.85 -8.03
C THR A 224 10.67 -33.10 -9.53
N ILE A 225 11.89 -32.98 -10.11
CA ILE A 225 12.14 -33.42 -11.50
C ILE A 225 11.84 -34.91 -11.65
N ILE A 226 12.31 -35.75 -10.71
CA ILE A 226 12.06 -37.19 -10.72
C ILE A 226 10.56 -37.47 -10.53
N PHE A 227 9.87 -36.76 -9.64
CA PHE A 227 8.44 -36.93 -9.43
C PHE A 227 7.63 -36.55 -10.68
N ILE A 228 7.91 -35.42 -11.34
CA ILE A 228 7.20 -35.04 -12.57
C ILE A 228 7.50 -36.03 -13.69
N ALA A 229 8.75 -36.45 -13.87
CA ALA A 229 9.15 -37.36 -14.93
C ALA A 229 8.59 -38.80 -14.78
N VAL A 230 8.32 -39.25 -13.55
CA VAL A 230 7.87 -40.63 -13.28
C VAL A 230 6.36 -40.69 -12.96
N LEU A 231 5.84 -39.80 -12.12
CA LEU A 231 4.45 -39.87 -11.67
C LEU A 231 3.46 -39.42 -12.74
N VAL A 232 3.81 -38.42 -13.56
CA VAL A 232 2.90 -37.92 -14.60
C VAL A 232 2.67 -38.99 -15.69
N PRO A 233 3.70 -39.65 -16.26
CA PRO A 233 3.47 -40.72 -17.24
C PRO A 233 2.72 -41.92 -16.65
N LEU A 234 3.04 -42.31 -15.41
CA LEU A 234 2.31 -43.39 -14.73
C LEU A 234 0.83 -43.03 -14.51
N GLY A 235 0.54 -41.79 -14.13
CA GLY A 235 -0.84 -41.28 -14.01
C GLY A 235 -1.60 -41.34 -15.33
N ILE A 236 -0.99 -40.91 -16.43
CA ILE A 236 -1.60 -40.97 -17.77
C ILE A 236 -1.87 -42.41 -18.20
N ILE A 237 -0.94 -43.34 -17.94
CA ILE A 237 -1.13 -44.76 -18.25
C ILE A 237 -2.29 -45.34 -17.44
N ILE A 238 -2.37 -45.04 -16.14
CA ILE A 238 -3.47 -45.49 -15.28
C ILE A 238 -4.82 -44.95 -15.77
N ILE A 239 -4.89 -43.65 -16.11
CA ILE A 239 -6.10 -43.02 -16.65
C ILE A 239 -6.51 -43.69 -17.96
N ALA A 240 -5.57 -43.93 -18.89
CA ALA A 240 -5.87 -44.60 -20.16
C ALA A 240 -6.40 -46.02 -19.96
N LEU A 241 -5.82 -46.78 -19.03
CA LEU A 241 -6.30 -48.12 -18.68
C LEU A 241 -7.72 -48.08 -18.10
N ILE A 242 -8.01 -47.14 -17.19
CA ILE A 242 -9.34 -46.94 -16.64
C ILE A 242 -10.33 -46.58 -17.75
N CYS A 243 -9.98 -45.64 -18.64
CA CYS A 243 -10.83 -45.27 -19.77
C CYS A 243 -11.10 -46.46 -20.71
N VAL A 244 -10.11 -47.30 -20.99
CA VAL A 244 -10.27 -48.51 -21.81
C VAL A 244 -11.15 -49.55 -21.11
N LEU A 245 -11.02 -49.71 -19.79
CA LEU A 245 -11.88 -50.59 -19.00
C LEU A 245 -13.33 -50.08 -18.96
N CYS A 246 -13.54 -48.78 -18.74
CA CYS A 246 -14.85 -48.15 -18.84
C CYS A 246 -15.44 -48.32 -20.23
N TYR A 247 -14.66 -48.08 -21.29
CA TYR A 247 -15.09 -48.28 -22.67
C TYR A 247 -15.47 -49.75 -22.95
N LYS A 248 -14.69 -50.73 -22.48
CA LYS A 248 -15.01 -52.15 -22.62
C LYS A 248 -16.23 -52.56 -21.80
N CYS A 249 -16.41 -52.04 -20.58
CA CYS A 249 -17.62 -52.25 -19.78
C CYS A 249 -18.86 -51.65 -20.47
N CYS A 250 -18.79 -50.41 -20.96
CA CYS A 250 -19.86 -49.77 -21.71
C CYS A 250 -20.16 -50.50 -23.03
N ARG A 251 -19.14 -51.03 -23.72
CA ARG A 251 -19.30 -51.81 -24.95
C ARG A 251 -19.93 -53.17 -24.70
N LYS A 252 -19.54 -53.87 -23.62
CA LYS A 252 -20.13 -55.18 -23.25
C LYS A 252 -21.58 -55.03 -22.77
N ASN A 253 -21.95 -53.85 -22.24
CA ASN A 253 -23.33 -53.51 -21.87
C ASN A 253 -24.18 -52.99 -23.05
N LYS A 254 -23.62 -52.90 -24.28
CA LYS A 254 -24.31 -52.44 -25.50
C LYS A 254 -24.75 -53.55 -26.46
N GLU A 255 -24.64 -54.82 -26.08
CA GLU A 255 -25.28 -55.95 -26.81
C GLU A 255 -26.73 -56.22 -26.35
N ASN A 256 -27.49 -55.18 -25.97
CA ASN A 256 -28.95 -55.25 -25.99
C ASN A 256 -29.59 -53.88 -26.25
N LYS A 257 -30.19 -53.76 -27.45
CA LYS A 257 -31.41 -53.01 -27.80
C LYS A 257 -31.31 -51.65 -28.57
N TYR A 258 -31.22 -51.80 -29.91
CA TYR A 258 -31.97 -51.17 -31.04
C TYR A 258 -31.89 -49.66 -31.44
N TYR A 259 -32.30 -49.48 -32.72
CA TYR A 259 -32.00 -48.53 -33.80
C TYR A 259 -33.14 -47.50 -34.06
N CYS A 260 -32.84 -46.36 -34.70
CA CYS A 260 -33.83 -45.35 -35.14
C CYS A 260 -33.73 -45.08 -36.65
N ASP A 261 -34.88 -45.00 -37.32
CA ASP A 261 -35.05 -44.59 -38.72
C ASP A 261 -35.61 -43.16 -38.82
N SER A 262 -35.29 -42.46 -39.92
CA SER A 262 -35.51 -41.03 -40.12
C SER A 262 -36.58 -40.77 -41.18
N THR A 263 -37.55 -39.89 -40.95
CA THR A 263 -38.33 -39.22 -42.01
C THR A 263 -38.90 -37.89 -41.53
N ASP A 264 -39.23 -37.06 -42.51
CA ASP A 264 -38.91 -35.65 -42.64
C ASP A 264 -39.79 -34.62 -41.91
N SER A 265 -39.17 -33.46 -41.69
CA SER A 265 -39.65 -32.07 -41.70
C SER A 265 -40.98 -31.67 -41.02
N SER A 266 -40.79 -30.69 -40.12
CA SER A 266 -41.70 -29.61 -39.73
C SER A 266 -42.40 -29.72 -38.38
N THR A 267 -42.34 -28.58 -37.67
CA THR A 267 -42.92 -28.20 -36.38
C THR A 267 -42.19 -28.63 -35.09
N GLN A 268 -41.62 -27.59 -34.46
CA GLN A 268 -42.00 -27.12 -33.13
C GLN A 268 -41.88 -28.13 -31.98
N TYR A 269 -40.99 -27.75 -31.05
CA TYR A 269 -40.92 -28.12 -29.63
C TYR A 269 -41.96 -29.12 -29.14
N ASN A 270 -41.49 -30.25 -28.61
CA ASN A 270 -41.67 -30.56 -27.19
C ASN A 270 -40.82 -31.77 -26.78
N MET A 271 -40.09 -31.59 -25.69
CA MET A 271 -39.37 -32.64 -25.01
C MET A 271 -40.39 -33.43 -24.19
N HIS A 272 -40.86 -34.55 -24.74
CA HIS A 272 -41.69 -35.49 -24.00
C HIS A 272 -40.84 -36.65 -23.50
N LEU A 273 -40.56 -36.63 -22.20
CA LEU A 273 -40.47 -37.85 -21.42
C LEU A 273 -41.88 -38.42 -21.25
N LYS A 274 -42.04 -39.73 -21.48
CA LYS A 274 -42.93 -40.56 -20.66
C LYS A 274 -42.58 -42.04 -20.85
N ASP A 275 -41.88 -42.59 -19.87
CA ASP A 275 -42.40 -43.52 -18.84
C ASP A 275 -42.31 -44.98 -19.34
N SER A 276 -41.88 -45.93 -18.53
CA SER A 276 -42.66 -46.34 -17.37
C SER A 276 -41.74 -47.08 -16.40
N ASN A 277 -41.86 -46.83 -15.10
CA ASN A 277 -42.88 -47.50 -14.32
C ASN A 277 -43.24 -46.79 -13.00
N VAL A 278 -44.56 -46.74 -12.72
CA VAL A 278 -45.22 -46.78 -11.38
C VAL A 278 -45.31 -45.42 -10.63
N LYS A 279 -46.44 -44.90 -10.14
CA LYS A 279 -47.88 -45.25 -10.07
C LYS A 279 -48.64 -43.93 -9.82
N TYR A 280 -49.81 -43.73 -10.42
CA TYR A 280 -50.79 -42.71 -10.02
C TYR A 280 -52.11 -43.39 -9.71
N ASP A 281 -52.81 -42.90 -8.68
CA ASP A 281 -54.24 -42.64 -8.75
C ASP A 281 -54.54 -41.42 -7.84
N ASN A 282 -55.36 -40.53 -8.38
CA ASN A 282 -55.86 -39.28 -7.78
C ASN A 282 -57.38 -39.26 -7.94
N PHE A 283 -58.02 -38.33 -7.22
CA PHE A 283 -59.45 -37.91 -7.23
C PHE A 283 -60.38 -38.64 -6.23
N SER A 284 -61.28 -37.99 -5.50
CA SER A 284 -61.67 -36.57 -5.36
C SER A 284 -62.60 -36.40 -4.14
N ASN A 285 -62.78 -35.16 -3.66
CA ASN A 285 -64.05 -34.56 -3.19
C ASN A 285 -63.80 -33.03 -3.13
N ASN A 286 -64.40 -32.20 -4.00
CA ASN A 286 -65.71 -31.49 -3.86
C ASN A 286 -65.82 -30.70 -2.53
N GLU A 287 -66.29 -29.45 -2.43
CA GLU A 287 -67.36 -28.77 -3.16
C GLU A 287 -67.42 -27.24 -2.82
N LYS A 288 -68.41 -26.55 -3.38
CA LYS A 288 -68.61 -25.10 -3.49
C LYS A 288 -69.21 -24.40 -2.24
N ASN A 289 -69.11 -23.05 -2.26
CA ASN A 289 -70.07 -22.02 -1.81
C ASN A 289 -69.82 -21.18 -0.52
N ALA A 290 -69.77 -19.85 -0.78
CA ALA A 290 -70.52 -18.73 -0.16
C ALA A 290 -70.09 -18.08 1.19
N SER A 291 -69.85 -16.76 1.06
CA SER A 291 -70.26 -15.61 1.90
C SER A 291 -69.67 -15.31 3.30
N ASN A 292 -69.10 -14.09 3.35
CA ASN A 292 -69.29 -12.99 4.32
C ASN A 292 -68.65 -12.99 5.73
N ASN A 293 -68.02 -11.84 5.99
CA ASN A 293 -68.05 -10.96 7.17
C ASN A 293 -67.02 -11.06 8.32
N VAL A 294 -66.18 -10.01 8.37
CA VAL A 294 -66.07 -8.95 9.43
C VAL A 294 -65.47 -9.31 10.81
N THR A 295 -64.20 -8.89 10.98
CA THR A 295 -63.57 -8.16 12.11
C THR A 295 -63.46 -8.84 13.52
N PRO A 296 -62.85 -8.20 14.54
CA PRO A 296 -61.47 -8.49 14.95
C PRO A 296 -61.34 -8.74 16.47
N MET A 297 -60.11 -8.96 16.94
CA MET A 297 -59.61 -8.38 18.20
C MET A 297 -58.09 -8.33 18.14
#